data_AF-A0A2V7YZW7-F1
#
_entry.id   AF-A0A2V7YZW7-F1
#
_cell.length_a   1.000
_cell.length_b   1.000
_cell.length_c   1.000
_cell.angle_alpha   90.00
_cell.angle_beta   90.00
_cell.angle_gamma   90.00
#
_symmetry.space_group_name_H-M   'P 1'
#
loop_
_entity.id
_entity.type
_entity.pdbx_description
1 polymer ?
#
loop_
_entity_poly.entity_id
_entity_poly.type
_entity_poly.pdbx_seq_one_letter_code
_entity_poly.pdbx_strand_id
1 'polypeptide(L)'
;MGEEYGLINARHPDRNAFDRFSRGGSSAVEERWIEDHLRAGCALCQREVDELLLRVFAPPSEESLEQDAAWDRIFASLGARLARAATERQEAPGLLAELLDRPWEEWPVLFRLDRRLQTIAVCELLIEKSFEEGFRDAHRAIELADRGLLLAGLLEGDRYGRAVVQDLQARAWAYLGNARRIAYDLAGAAEALAQAERLAEEGSADPLEEARILDLRASLLSDQGHFEQAAELLDAVIDIYDDVHEPHRKGRAMISQGRCLGYAGWPE
;
A
#
# COMPACT_ATOMS: atom_id res chain seq x y z
N MET A 1 26.15 23.07 -34.97
CA MET A 1 27.11 23.42 -33.89
C MET A 1 27.68 24.83 -34.14
N GLY A 2 26.85 25.87 -34.04
CA GLY A 2 27.28 27.24 -34.34
C GLY A 2 26.56 28.35 -33.56
N GLU A 3 25.64 28.01 -32.65
CA GLU A 3 24.86 28.99 -31.86
C GLU A 3 25.26 29.00 -30.37
N GLU A 4 25.85 27.93 -29.86
CA GLU A 4 26.22 27.79 -28.43
C GLU A 4 27.41 28.67 -28.01
N TYR A 5 28.26 29.07 -28.96
CA TYR A 5 29.44 29.90 -28.69
C TYR A 5 29.16 31.41 -28.77
N GLY A 6 27.94 31.83 -29.13
CA GLY A 6 27.56 33.25 -29.26
C GLY A 6 27.12 33.92 -27.95
N LEU A 7 26.62 33.14 -26.98
CA LEU A 7 26.03 33.67 -25.73
C LEU A 7 27.07 33.98 -24.64
N ILE A 8 28.24 33.35 -24.69
CA ILE A 8 29.28 33.45 -23.64
C ILE A 8 30.16 34.72 -23.79
N ASN A 9 29.97 35.52 -24.85
CA ASN A 9 30.71 36.77 -25.07
C ASN A 9 29.99 38.04 -24.58
N ALA A 10 28.80 37.92 -24.00
CA ALA A 10 28.13 39.04 -23.35
C ALA A 10 28.67 39.25 -21.93
N ARG A 11 28.96 40.48 -21.51
CA ARG A 11 29.44 40.81 -20.15
C ARG A 11 28.39 40.52 -19.05
N HIS A 12 27.13 40.31 -19.43
CA HIS A 12 25.99 40.12 -18.56
C HIS A 12 24.98 39.16 -19.22
N PRO A 13 24.32 38.26 -18.46
CA PRO A 13 23.17 37.52 -18.95
C PRO A 13 22.07 38.48 -19.39
N ASP A 14 21.44 38.19 -20.53
CA ASP A 14 20.31 38.96 -21.03
C ASP A 14 18.99 38.49 -20.42
N ARG A 15 17.92 39.24 -20.67
CA ARG A 15 16.59 38.96 -20.13
C ARG A 15 16.04 37.59 -20.56
N ASN A 16 16.37 37.14 -21.77
CA ASN A 16 15.92 35.84 -22.28
C ASN A 16 16.66 34.69 -21.59
N ALA A 17 17.94 34.86 -21.26
CA ALA A 17 18.70 33.91 -20.47
C ALA A 17 18.13 33.77 -19.06
N PHE A 18 17.74 34.87 -18.40
CA PHE A 18 17.08 34.81 -17.09
C PHE A 18 15.67 34.17 -17.13
N ASP A 19 14.88 34.41 -18.18
CA ASP A 19 13.56 33.78 -18.34
C ASP A 19 13.66 32.27 -18.63
N ARG A 20 14.68 31.83 -19.37
CA ARG A 20 14.96 30.39 -19.54
C ARG A 20 15.42 29.74 -18.25
N PHE A 21 16.33 30.40 -17.52
CA PHE A 21 16.81 29.94 -16.24
C PHE A 21 15.67 29.76 -15.22
N SER A 22 14.76 30.75 -15.10
CA SER A 22 13.64 30.69 -14.15
C SER A 22 12.64 29.56 -14.44
N ARG A 23 12.55 29.10 -15.69
CA ARG A 23 11.67 28.01 -16.13
C ARG A 23 12.36 26.65 -16.20
N GLY A 24 13.64 26.56 -15.80
CA GLY A 24 14.44 25.33 -15.88
C GLY A 24 14.76 24.89 -17.32
N GLY A 25 14.77 25.83 -18.27
CA GLY A 25 15.00 25.60 -19.70
C GLY A 25 16.41 25.98 -20.20
N SER A 26 17.36 26.20 -19.29
CA SER A 26 18.74 26.59 -19.61
C SER A 26 19.68 25.37 -19.66
N SER A 27 20.79 25.50 -20.39
CA SER A 27 21.84 24.47 -20.38
C SER A 27 22.68 24.56 -19.11
N ALA A 28 23.29 23.46 -18.66
CA ALA A 28 24.11 23.44 -17.44
C ALA A 28 25.29 24.43 -17.46
N VAL A 29 25.79 24.79 -18.65
CA VAL A 29 26.84 25.81 -18.81
C VAL A 29 26.26 27.22 -18.64
N GLU A 30 25.06 27.47 -19.16
CA GLU A 30 24.34 28.74 -19.04
C GLU A 30 23.90 28.97 -17.58
N GLU A 31 23.39 27.95 -16.90
CA GLU A 31 23.00 28.00 -15.48
C GLU A 31 24.17 28.40 -14.59
N ARG A 32 25.31 27.70 -14.72
CA ARG A 32 26.48 27.96 -13.89
C ARG A 32 27.05 29.38 -14.11
N TRP A 33 27.01 29.86 -15.35
CA TRP A 33 27.42 31.22 -15.68
C TRP A 33 26.50 32.27 -15.05
N ILE A 34 25.18 32.06 -15.10
CA ILE A 34 24.19 32.94 -14.46
C ILE A 34 24.38 32.95 -12.94
N GLU A 35 24.54 31.78 -12.31
CA GLU A 35 24.75 31.66 -10.87
C GLU A 35 26.02 32.36 -10.38
N ASP A 36 27.14 32.19 -11.09
CA ASP A 36 28.41 32.83 -10.77
C ASP A 36 28.27 34.37 -10.86
N HIS A 37 27.52 34.86 -11.85
CA HIS A 37 27.31 36.30 -12.06
C HIS A 37 26.39 36.93 -11.02
N LEU A 38 25.36 36.21 -10.56
CA LEU A 38 24.49 36.63 -9.46
C LEU A 38 25.24 36.63 -8.12
N ARG A 39 26.06 35.61 -7.87
CA ARG A 39 26.90 35.51 -6.66
C ARG A 39 27.93 36.63 -6.57
N ALA A 40 28.42 37.13 -7.70
CA ALA A 40 29.35 38.26 -7.77
C ALA A 40 28.70 39.63 -7.41
N GLY A 41 27.37 39.69 -7.22
CA GLY A 41 26.68 40.90 -6.76
C GLY A 41 26.60 42.02 -7.81
N CYS A 42 26.49 41.66 -9.10
CA CYS A 42 26.41 42.65 -10.17
C CYS A 42 25.11 43.47 -10.10
N ALA A 43 25.21 44.78 -9.88
CA ALA A 43 24.05 45.67 -9.72
C ALA A 43 23.11 45.74 -10.93
N LEU A 44 23.58 45.47 -12.15
CA LEU A 44 22.73 45.42 -13.36
C LEU A 44 21.86 44.16 -13.38
N CYS A 45 22.48 43.01 -13.15
CA CYS A 45 21.78 41.73 -13.11
C CYS A 45 20.87 41.61 -11.88
N GLN A 46 21.25 42.23 -10.76
CA GLN A 46 20.40 42.30 -9.58
C GLN A 46 19.07 43.01 -9.88
N ARG A 47 19.08 44.13 -10.62
CA ARG A 47 17.84 44.83 -10.99
C ARG A 47 16.94 44.00 -11.91
N GLU A 48 17.52 43.31 -12.89
CA GLU A 48 16.76 42.43 -13.80
C GLU A 48 16.14 41.25 -13.03
N VAL A 49 16.87 40.67 -12.07
CA VAL A 49 16.35 39.62 -11.19
C VAL A 49 15.28 40.17 -10.25
N ASP A 50 15.45 41.35 -9.66
CA ASP A 50 14.46 41.97 -8.79
C ASP A 50 13.15 42.27 -9.56
N GLU A 51 13.23 42.72 -10.82
CA GLU A 51 12.06 42.91 -11.70
C GLU A 51 11.37 41.58 -12.06
N LEU A 52 12.13 40.50 -12.26
CA LEU A 52 11.57 39.17 -12.49
C LEU A 52 10.94 38.59 -11.22
N LEU A 53 11.56 38.78 -10.06
CA LEU A 53 11.01 38.36 -8.77
C LEU A 53 9.70 39.09 -8.45
N LEU A 54 9.57 40.38 -8.77
CA LEU A 54 8.31 41.11 -8.64
C LEU A 54 7.16 40.51 -9.47
N ARG A 55 7.46 39.78 -10.56
CA ARG A 55 6.46 39.00 -11.32
C ARG A 55 6.18 37.63 -10.74
N VAL A 56 7.15 37.00 -10.07
CA VAL A 56 6.95 35.75 -9.32
C VAL A 56 6.07 35.98 -8.09
N PHE A 57 6.16 37.17 -7.47
CA PHE A 57 5.28 37.60 -6.37
C PHE A 57 4.01 38.32 -6.84
N ALA A 58 3.68 38.27 -8.13
CA ALA A 58 2.37 38.70 -8.63
C ALA A 58 1.26 37.78 -8.05
N PRO A 59 0.00 38.26 -7.95
CA PRO A 59 -1.10 37.42 -7.50
C PRO A 59 -1.15 36.11 -8.31
N PRO A 60 -1.50 34.98 -7.68
CA PRO A 60 -1.46 33.67 -8.31
C PRO A 60 -2.26 33.69 -9.62
N SER A 61 -1.69 33.10 -10.67
CA SER A 61 -2.38 32.92 -11.95
C SER A 61 -3.62 32.03 -11.76
N GLU A 62 -4.58 32.10 -12.69
CA GLU A 62 -5.76 31.22 -12.69
C GLU A 62 -5.36 29.72 -12.62
N GLU A 63 -4.27 29.32 -13.27
CA GLU A 63 -3.71 27.96 -13.19
C GLU A 63 -3.22 27.58 -11.77
N SER A 64 -2.63 28.51 -11.01
CA SER A 64 -2.21 28.26 -9.62
C SER A 64 -3.41 28.13 -8.69
N LEU A 65 -4.45 28.92 -8.90
CA LEU A 65 -5.70 28.85 -8.12
C LEU A 65 -6.50 27.58 -8.44
N GLU A 66 -6.50 27.14 -9.70
CA GLU A 66 -7.12 25.87 -10.11
C GLU A 66 -6.38 24.65 -9.56
N GLN A 67 -5.04 24.70 -9.51
CA GLN A 67 -4.20 23.68 -8.88
C GLN A 67 -4.42 23.62 -7.37
N ASP A 68 -4.44 24.76 -6.68
CA ASP A 68 -4.75 24.83 -5.24
C ASP A 68 -6.15 24.28 -4.96
N ALA A 69 -7.15 24.67 -5.75
CA ALA A 69 -8.51 24.13 -5.62
C ALA A 69 -8.57 22.62 -5.95
N ALA A 70 -7.72 22.11 -6.84
CA ALA A 70 -7.62 20.67 -7.11
C ALA A 70 -7.01 19.91 -5.94
N TRP A 71 -5.94 20.45 -5.33
CA TRP A 71 -5.34 19.90 -4.12
C TRP A 71 -6.32 19.90 -2.95
N ASP A 72 -7.04 21.00 -2.72
CA ASP A 72 -8.07 21.09 -1.68
C ASP A 72 -9.16 20.04 -1.86
N ARG A 73 -9.61 19.78 -3.10
CA ARG A 73 -10.57 18.70 -3.39
C ARG A 73 -9.99 17.32 -3.09
N ILE A 74 -8.73 17.07 -3.42
CA ILE A 74 -8.05 15.80 -3.12
C ILE A 74 -7.94 15.60 -1.60
N PHE A 75 -7.47 16.62 -0.86
CA PHE A 75 -7.35 16.54 0.60
C PHE A 75 -8.70 16.39 1.30
N ALA A 76 -9.74 17.12 0.85
CA ALA A 76 -11.09 16.97 1.39
C ALA A 76 -11.64 15.55 1.13
N SER A 77 -11.43 15.01 -0.08
CA SER A 77 -11.80 13.64 -0.43
C SER A 77 -11.07 12.60 0.42
N LEU A 78 -9.75 12.76 0.60
CA LEU A 78 -8.94 11.89 1.45
C LEU A 78 -9.38 11.98 2.92
N GLY A 79 -9.59 13.19 3.44
CA GLY A 79 -10.09 13.42 4.79
C GLY A 79 -11.45 12.77 5.03
N ALA A 80 -12.38 12.88 4.08
CA ALA A 80 -13.68 12.21 4.16
C ALA A 80 -13.57 10.67 4.15
N ARG A 81 -12.65 10.11 3.34
CA ARG A 81 -12.38 8.66 3.32
C ARG A 81 -11.76 8.18 4.64
N LEU A 82 -10.80 8.92 5.19
CA LEU A 82 -10.17 8.60 6.47
C LEU A 82 -11.17 8.68 7.63
N ALA A 83 -12.00 9.72 7.67
CA ALA A 83 -13.05 9.87 8.67
C ALA A 83 -14.07 8.72 8.59
N ARG A 84 -14.50 8.35 7.38
CA ARG A 84 -15.36 7.18 7.16
C ARG A 84 -14.70 5.90 7.66
N ALA A 85 -13.45 5.65 7.29
CA ALA A 85 -12.72 4.45 7.73
C ALA A 85 -12.58 4.40 9.26
N ALA A 86 -12.38 5.55 9.93
CA ALA A 86 -12.34 5.63 11.38
C ALA A 86 -13.72 5.29 12.01
N THR A 87 -14.81 5.84 11.47
CA THR A 87 -16.17 5.49 11.94
C THR A 87 -16.48 4.01 11.72
N GLU A 88 -16.19 3.47 10.54
CA GLU A 88 -16.41 2.04 10.24
C GLU A 88 -15.63 1.14 11.20
N ARG A 89 -14.37 1.48 11.53
CA ARG A 89 -13.57 0.75 12.54
C ARG A 89 -14.15 0.85 13.94
N GLN A 90 -14.70 2.01 14.32
CA GLN A 90 -15.32 2.19 15.62
C GLN A 90 -16.62 1.37 15.77
N GLU A 91 -17.42 1.28 14.70
CA GLU A 91 -18.71 0.58 14.70
C GLU A 91 -18.57 -0.94 14.53
N ALA A 92 -17.53 -1.41 13.84
CA ALA A 92 -17.36 -2.81 13.46
C ALA A 92 -17.44 -3.81 14.62
N PRO A 93 -16.85 -3.58 15.81
CA PRO A 93 -17.00 -4.50 16.94
C PRO A 93 -18.45 -4.67 17.41
N GLY A 94 -19.22 -3.58 17.43
CA GLY A 94 -20.64 -3.61 17.80
C GLY A 94 -21.48 -4.37 16.78
N LEU A 95 -21.24 -4.12 15.49
CA LEU A 95 -21.91 -4.84 14.40
C LEU A 95 -21.58 -6.34 14.41
N LEU A 96 -20.33 -6.70 14.71
CA LEU A 96 -19.92 -8.10 14.82
C LEU A 96 -20.54 -8.78 16.03
N ALA A 97 -20.70 -8.08 17.16
CA ALA A 97 -21.44 -8.60 18.31
C ALA A 97 -22.92 -8.84 17.96
N GLU A 98 -23.59 -7.88 17.32
CA GLU A 98 -24.98 -8.04 16.83
C GLU A 98 -25.12 -9.24 15.88
N LEU A 99 -24.12 -9.47 15.02
CA LEU A 99 -24.11 -10.58 14.08
C LEU A 99 -23.89 -11.94 14.77
N LEU A 100 -23.07 -11.99 15.82
CA LEU A 100 -22.84 -13.19 16.62
C LEU A 100 -24.10 -13.65 17.39
N ASP A 101 -25.02 -12.73 17.69
CA ASP A 101 -26.32 -13.06 18.28
C ASP A 101 -27.32 -13.64 17.26
N ARG A 102 -26.97 -13.68 15.97
CA ARG A 102 -27.80 -14.25 14.89
C ARG A 102 -27.42 -15.69 14.58
N PRO A 103 -28.39 -16.53 14.18
CA PRO A 103 -28.11 -17.86 13.65
C PRO A 103 -27.10 -17.79 12.50
N TRP A 104 -26.15 -18.72 12.50
CA TRP A 104 -25.03 -18.75 11.57
C TRP A 104 -25.48 -18.80 10.09
N GLU A 105 -26.59 -19.46 9.82
CA GLU A 105 -27.19 -19.65 8.51
C GLU A 105 -27.76 -18.35 7.92
N GLU A 106 -28.08 -17.38 8.78
CA GLU A 106 -28.65 -16.09 8.35
C GLU A 106 -27.58 -15.10 7.85
N TRP A 107 -26.32 -15.29 8.24
CA TRP A 107 -25.22 -14.39 7.91
C TRP A 107 -25.09 -14.03 6.42
N PRO A 108 -25.12 -14.98 5.46
CA PRO A 108 -25.06 -14.63 4.04
C PRO A 108 -26.21 -13.73 3.57
N VAL A 109 -27.39 -13.84 4.18
CA VAL A 109 -28.53 -12.99 3.86
C VAL A 109 -28.32 -11.61 4.49
N LEU A 110 -27.92 -11.56 5.76
CA LEU A 110 -27.62 -10.32 6.47
C LEU A 110 -26.53 -9.51 5.77
N PHE A 111 -25.45 -10.14 5.32
CA PHE A 111 -24.40 -9.47 4.56
C PHE A 111 -24.90 -8.81 3.29
N ARG A 112 -25.93 -9.34 2.63
CA ARG A 112 -26.50 -8.75 1.41
C ARG A 112 -27.51 -7.64 1.70
N LEU A 113 -28.24 -7.74 2.81
CA LEU A 113 -29.34 -6.84 3.15
C LEU A 113 -28.90 -5.64 4.00
N ASP A 114 -27.94 -5.82 4.91
CA ASP A 114 -27.48 -4.77 5.81
C ASP A 114 -26.15 -4.15 5.31
N ARG A 115 -26.25 -2.95 4.73
CA ARG A 115 -25.10 -2.19 4.23
C ARG A 115 -24.12 -1.77 5.33
N ARG A 116 -24.52 -1.79 6.62
CA ARG A 116 -23.61 -1.52 7.75
C ARG A 116 -22.57 -2.63 7.92
N LEU A 117 -22.94 -3.88 7.58
CA LEU A 117 -22.01 -5.02 7.63
C LEU A 117 -21.00 -4.99 6.47
N GLN A 118 -21.35 -4.37 5.34
CA GLN A 118 -20.52 -4.30 4.14
C GLN A 118 -19.43 -3.22 4.24
N THR A 119 -18.51 -3.41 5.20
CA THR A 119 -17.37 -2.53 5.41
C THR A 119 -16.06 -3.32 5.46
N ILE A 120 -14.97 -2.66 5.09
CA ILE A 120 -13.61 -3.22 5.23
C ILE A 120 -13.38 -3.65 6.69
N ALA A 121 -13.75 -2.81 7.64
CA ALA A 121 -13.52 -3.04 9.07
C ALA A 121 -14.21 -4.32 9.59
N VAL A 122 -15.48 -4.57 9.22
CA VAL A 122 -16.18 -5.81 9.61
C VAL A 122 -15.52 -7.04 8.97
N CYS A 123 -15.09 -6.93 7.71
CA CYS A 123 -14.37 -8.01 7.03
C CYS A 123 -13.01 -8.30 7.70
N GLU A 124 -12.25 -7.28 8.05
CA GLU A 124 -10.97 -7.41 8.76
C GLU A 124 -11.16 -8.11 10.12
N LEU A 125 -12.19 -7.74 10.88
CA LEU A 125 -12.49 -8.40 12.15
C LEU A 125 -12.90 -9.87 11.98
N LEU A 126 -13.59 -10.24 10.90
CA LEU A 126 -13.91 -11.64 10.61
C LEU A 126 -12.65 -12.45 10.28
N ILE A 127 -11.72 -11.87 9.53
CA ILE A 127 -10.42 -12.46 9.23
C ILE A 127 -9.62 -12.67 10.52
N GLU A 128 -9.58 -11.65 11.39
CA GLU A 128 -8.91 -11.72 12.69
C GLU A 128 -9.52 -12.81 13.59
N LYS A 129 -10.86 -12.86 13.69
CA LYS A 129 -11.55 -13.92 14.44
C LYS A 129 -11.27 -15.32 13.91
N SER A 130 -11.23 -15.49 12.60
CA SER A 130 -10.84 -16.77 11.98
C SER A 130 -9.43 -17.19 12.43
N PHE A 131 -8.48 -16.24 12.41
CA PHE A 131 -7.11 -16.50 12.84
C PHE A 131 -7.03 -16.89 14.34
N GLU A 132 -7.74 -16.17 15.21
CA GLU A 132 -7.79 -16.46 16.65
C GLU A 132 -8.40 -17.83 16.95
N GLU A 133 -9.45 -18.21 16.20
CA GLU A 133 -10.15 -19.49 16.39
C GLU A 133 -9.36 -20.68 15.85
N GLY A 134 -8.41 -20.48 14.93
CA GLY A 134 -7.67 -21.55 14.27
C GLY A 134 -7.06 -22.58 15.23
N PHE A 135 -6.48 -22.12 16.35
CA PHE A 135 -5.86 -23.01 17.34
C PHE A 135 -6.86 -23.67 18.30
N ARG A 136 -8.11 -23.19 18.35
CA ARG A 136 -9.16 -23.72 19.23
C ARG A 136 -10.06 -24.70 18.47
N ASP A 137 -10.54 -24.27 17.31
CA ASP A 137 -11.44 -25.01 16.44
C ASP A 137 -11.17 -24.64 14.98
N ALA A 138 -10.46 -25.54 14.29
CA ALA A 138 -10.06 -25.32 12.91
C ALA A 138 -11.26 -25.30 11.94
N HIS A 139 -12.33 -26.05 12.22
CA HIS A 139 -13.55 -26.00 11.41
C HIS A 139 -14.24 -24.65 11.56
N ARG A 140 -14.34 -24.14 12.79
CA ARG A 140 -14.89 -22.81 13.05
C ARG A 140 -14.06 -21.70 12.41
N ALA A 141 -12.73 -21.84 12.40
CA ALA A 141 -11.84 -20.91 11.71
C ALA A 141 -12.08 -20.85 10.20
N ILE A 142 -12.26 -22.02 9.55
CA ILE A 142 -12.61 -22.08 8.12
C ILE A 142 -13.94 -21.40 7.86
N GLU A 143 -14.96 -21.73 8.67
CA GLU A 143 -16.28 -21.12 8.60
C GLU A 143 -16.22 -19.59 8.66
N LEU A 144 -15.47 -19.03 9.61
CA LEU A 144 -15.28 -17.59 9.75
C LEU A 144 -14.51 -16.98 8.57
N ALA A 145 -13.47 -17.65 8.07
CA ALA A 145 -12.72 -17.20 6.90
C ALA A 145 -13.60 -17.15 5.64
N ASP A 146 -14.43 -18.18 5.43
CA ASP A 146 -15.39 -18.22 4.32
C ASP A 146 -16.42 -17.09 4.41
N ARG A 147 -16.86 -16.72 5.63
CA ARG A 147 -17.72 -15.55 5.82
C ARG A 147 -17.01 -14.23 5.52
N GLY A 148 -15.75 -14.10 5.95
CA GLY A 148 -14.91 -12.95 5.62
C GLY A 148 -14.74 -12.80 4.11
N LEU A 149 -14.44 -13.90 3.42
CA LEU A 149 -14.30 -13.92 1.96
C LEU A 149 -15.62 -13.58 1.24
N LEU A 150 -16.74 -14.14 1.69
CA LEU A 150 -18.07 -13.78 1.16
C LEU A 150 -18.34 -12.29 1.31
N LEU A 151 -18.03 -11.71 2.48
CA LEU A 151 -18.23 -10.29 2.73
C LEU A 151 -17.32 -9.41 1.87
N ALA A 152 -16.05 -9.78 1.72
CA ALA A 152 -15.09 -9.10 0.85
C ALA A 152 -15.57 -9.07 -0.62
N GLY A 153 -16.26 -10.14 -1.07
CA GLY A 153 -16.88 -10.22 -2.40
C GLY A 153 -18.10 -9.30 -2.59
N LEU A 154 -18.68 -8.77 -1.51
CA LEU A 154 -19.84 -7.87 -1.55
C LEU A 154 -19.44 -6.38 -1.48
N LEU A 155 -18.16 -6.07 -1.24
CA LEU A 155 -17.70 -4.70 -1.13
C LEU A 155 -17.67 -4.00 -2.49
N GLU A 156 -18.13 -2.75 -2.50
CA GLU A 156 -18.21 -1.96 -3.72
C GLU A 156 -16.86 -1.26 -4.01
N GLY A 157 -16.23 -1.63 -5.13
CA GLY A 157 -14.96 -1.02 -5.57
C GLY A 157 -15.05 0.48 -5.82
N ASP A 158 -16.21 1.02 -6.18
CA ASP A 158 -16.39 2.46 -6.38
C ASP A 158 -16.43 3.23 -5.03
N ARG A 159 -16.80 2.56 -3.93
CA ARG A 159 -16.81 3.12 -2.58
C ARG A 159 -15.42 3.14 -1.95
N TYR A 160 -14.68 2.04 -2.09
CA TYR A 160 -13.42 1.80 -1.38
C TYR A 160 -12.17 1.93 -2.26
N GLY A 161 -12.33 1.94 -3.58
CA GLY A 161 -11.25 1.74 -4.54
C GLY A 161 -11.12 0.26 -4.88
N ARG A 162 -11.04 -0.04 -6.18
CA ARG A 162 -10.98 -1.42 -6.69
C ARG A 162 -9.75 -2.17 -6.16
N ALA A 163 -8.59 -1.53 -6.19
CA ALA A 163 -7.35 -2.11 -5.68
C ALA A 163 -7.45 -2.46 -4.18
N VAL A 164 -8.00 -1.58 -3.35
CA VAL A 164 -8.17 -1.83 -1.90
C VAL A 164 -9.12 -3.01 -1.63
N VAL A 165 -10.23 -3.10 -2.37
CA VAL A 165 -11.16 -4.24 -2.25
C VAL A 165 -10.47 -5.53 -2.67
N GLN A 166 -9.67 -5.48 -3.73
CA GLN A 166 -8.92 -6.62 -4.24
C GLN A 166 -7.84 -7.09 -3.26
N ASP A 167 -7.08 -6.18 -2.64
CA ASP A 167 -6.12 -6.49 -1.59
C ASP A 167 -6.80 -7.16 -0.39
N LEU A 168 -7.98 -6.67 0.01
CA LEU A 168 -8.77 -7.29 1.07
C LEU A 168 -9.28 -8.69 0.69
N GLN A 169 -9.67 -8.89 -0.57
CA GLN A 169 -10.03 -10.22 -1.08
C GLN A 169 -8.82 -11.17 -1.08
N ALA A 170 -7.65 -10.70 -1.51
CA ALA A 170 -6.40 -11.45 -1.44
C ALA A 170 -6.11 -11.87 0.01
N ARG A 171 -6.23 -10.93 0.95
CA ARG A 171 -6.08 -11.21 2.39
C ARG A 171 -7.10 -12.23 2.89
N ALA A 172 -8.38 -12.10 2.52
CA ALA A 172 -9.41 -13.05 2.92
C ALA A 172 -9.13 -14.48 2.40
N TRP A 173 -8.70 -14.61 1.15
CA TRP A 173 -8.25 -15.89 0.58
C TRP A 173 -7.02 -16.45 1.31
N ALA A 174 -6.05 -15.60 1.65
CA ALA A 174 -4.84 -16.04 2.35
C ALA A 174 -5.18 -16.62 3.73
N TYR A 175 -6.08 -15.98 4.47
CA TYR A 175 -6.50 -16.45 5.78
C TYR A 175 -7.44 -17.66 5.73
N LEU A 176 -8.24 -17.82 4.66
CA LEU A 176 -8.92 -19.09 4.38
C LEU A 176 -7.91 -20.22 4.15
N GLY A 177 -6.85 -19.94 3.39
CA GLY A 177 -5.74 -20.87 3.20
C GLY A 177 -5.08 -21.26 4.52
N ASN A 178 -4.82 -20.28 5.39
CA ASN A 178 -4.28 -20.53 6.72
C ASN A 178 -5.22 -21.39 7.60
N ALA A 179 -6.53 -21.10 7.60
CA ALA A 179 -7.50 -21.89 8.36
C ALA A 179 -7.56 -23.34 7.88
N ARG A 180 -7.56 -23.57 6.55
CA ARG A 180 -7.49 -24.91 5.96
C ARG A 180 -6.19 -25.63 6.29
N ARG A 181 -5.05 -24.92 6.26
CA ARG A 181 -3.74 -25.44 6.67
C ARG A 181 -3.78 -25.94 8.11
N ILE A 182 -4.33 -25.15 9.03
CA ILE A 182 -4.47 -25.54 10.45
C ILE A 182 -5.40 -26.76 10.60
N ALA A 183 -6.42 -26.88 9.76
CA ALA A 183 -7.29 -28.06 9.68
C ALA A 183 -6.66 -29.27 8.95
N TYR A 184 -5.40 -29.17 8.52
CA TYR A 184 -4.67 -30.18 7.74
C TYR A 184 -5.23 -30.47 6.34
N ASP A 185 -6.11 -29.60 5.82
CA ASP A 185 -6.50 -29.58 4.41
C ASP A 185 -5.45 -28.82 3.59
N LEU A 186 -4.29 -29.46 3.40
CA LEU A 186 -3.14 -28.84 2.74
C LEU A 186 -3.39 -28.55 1.25
N ALA A 187 -4.23 -29.36 0.59
CA ALA A 187 -4.61 -29.15 -0.80
C ALA A 187 -5.52 -27.91 -0.93
N GLY A 188 -6.58 -27.83 -0.12
CA GLY A 188 -7.46 -26.67 -0.11
C GLY A 188 -6.77 -25.40 0.38
N ALA A 189 -5.75 -25.52 1.24
CA ALA A 189 -4.89 -24.41 1.65
C ALA A 189 -4.06 -23.87 0.48
N ALA A 190 -3.44 -24.76 -0.30
CA ALA A 190 -2.65 -24.39 -1.48
C ALA A 190 -3.51 -23.69 -2.54
N GLU A 191 -4.72 -24.18 -2.80
CA GLU A 191 -5.66 -23.57 -3.74
C GLU A 191 -6.06 -22.15 -3.31
N ALA A 192 -6.36 -21.96 -2.03
CA ALA A 192 -6.73 -20.66 -1.48
C ALA A 192 -5.57 -19.65 -1.53
N LEU A 193 -4.35 -20.08 -1.16
CA LEU A 193 -3.16 -19.22 -1.23
C LEU A 193 -2.80 -18.86 -2.67
N ALA A 194 -2.94 -19.78 -3.63
CA ALA A 194 -2.72 -19.46 -5.04
C ALA A 194 -3.73 -18.42 -5.56
N GLN A 195 -4.98 -18.43 -5.05
CA GLN A 195 -5.95 -17.37 -5.38
C GLN A 195 -5.60 -16.03 -4.72
N ALA A 196 -5.06 -16.05 -3.49
CA ALA A 196 -4.57 -14.85 -2.83
C ALA A 196 -3.43 -14.20 -3.61
N GLU A 197 -2.44 -14.99 -4.05
CA GLU A 197 -1.29 -14.53 -4.85
C GLU A 197 -1.76 -13.86 -6.15
N ARG A 198 -2.64 -14.51 -6.92
CA ARG A 198 -3.20 -13.92 -8.16
C ARG A 198 -3.88 -12.57 -7.92
N LEU A 199 -4.65 -12.45 -6.84
CA LEU A 199 -5.34 -11.21 -6.51
C LEU A 199 -4.36 -10.11 -6.08
N ALA A 200 -3.28 -10.46 -5.37
CA ALA A 200 -2.25 -9.51 -4.94
C ALA A 200 -1.40 -9.00 -6.11
N GLU A 201 -1.05 -9.88 -7.06
CA GLU A 201 -0.31 -9.51 -8.30
C GLU A 201 -1.07 -8.48 -9.14
N GLU A 202 -2.40 -8.62 -9.21
CA GLU A 202 -3.29 -7.71 -9.92
C GLU A 202 -3.79 -6.53 -9.05
N GLY A 203 -3.42 -6.49 -7.77
CA GLY A 203 -3.91 -5.57 -6.74
C GLY A 203 -3.18 -4.22 -6.69
N SER A 204 -3.04 -3.65 -5.49
CA SER A 204 -2.33 -2.37 -5.31
C SER A 204 -0.80 -2.51 -5.30
N ALA A 205 -0.28 -3.74 -5.29
CA ALA A 205 1.12 -4.05 -4.99
C ALA A 205 1.57 -3.53 -3.61
N ASP A 206 0.69 -3.60 -2.60
CA ASP A 206 1.06 -3.34 -1.20
C ASP A 206 2.06 -4.40 -0.69
N PRO A 207 3.32 -4.03 -0.39
CA PRO A 207 4.33 -4.97 0.09
C PRO A 207 3.89 -5.67 1.39
N LEU A 208 3.09 -5.01 2.22
CA LEU A 208 2.62 -5.61 3.47
C LEU A 208 1.62 -6.75 3.24
N GLU A 209 0.80 -6.68 2.19
CA GLU A 209 -0.07 -7.80 1.80
C GLU A 209 0.73 -8.93 1.16
N GLU A 210 1.70 -8.60 0.31
CA GLU A 210 2.58 -9.58 -0.31
C GLU A 210 3.33 -10.39 0.77
N ALA A 211 3.99 -9.72 1.72
CA ALA A 211 4.71 -10.39 2.79
C ALA A 211 3.80 -11.27 3.68
N ARG A 212 2.54 -10.88 3.90
CA ARG A 212 1.57 -11.72 4.63
C ARG A 212 1.24 -13.00 3.87
N ILE A 213 0.99 -12.90 2.57
CA ILE A 213 0.68 -14.06 1.73
C ILE A 213 1.87 -15.02 1.68
N LEU A 214 3.08 -14.47 1.49
CA LEU A 214 4.32 -15.25 1.48
C LEU A 214 4.62 -15.93 2.83
N ASP A 215 4.37 -15.27 3.97
CA ASP A 215 4.53 -15.87 5.31
C ASP A 215 3.59 -17.08 5.51
N LEU A 216 2.35 -16.97 5.04
CA LEU A 216 1.38 -18.07 5.07
C LEU A 216 1.73 -19.19 4.09
N ARG A 217 2.29 -18.86 2.91
CA ARG A 217 2.83 -19.81 1.94
C ARG A 217 4.02 -20.58 2.50
N ALA A 218 4.94 -19.90 3.17
CA ALA A 218 6.08 -20.54 3.84
C ALA A 218 5.61 -21.48 4.96
N SER A 219 4.56 -21.10 5.69
CA SER A 219 3.94 -21.97 6.70
C SER A 219 3.35 -23.24 6.08
N LEU A 220 2.66 -23.13 4.93
CA LEU A 220 2.15 -24.28 4.19
C LEU A 220 3.28 -25.20 3.69
N LEU A 221 4.33 -24.64 3.10
CA LEU A 221 5.49 -25.40 2.63
C LEU A 221 6.17 -26.15 3.79
N SER A 222 6.28 -25.50 4.95
CA SER A 222 6.80 -26.13 6.17
C SER A 222 5.97 -27.34 6.58
N ASP A 223 4.64 -27.23 6.56
CA ASP A 223 3.74 -28.33 6.93
C ASP A 223 3.75 -29.48 5.90
N GLN A 224 4.16 -29.18 4.65
CA GLN A 224 4.39 -30.17 3.59
C GLN A 224 5.80 -30.80 3.63
N GLY A 225 6.67 -30.35 4.53
CA GLY A 225 8.06 -30.81 4.63
C GLY A 225 9.04 -30.14 3.66
N HIS A 226 8.61 -29.13 2.90
CA HIS A 226 9.45 -28.36 1.98
C HIS A 226 10.19 -27.23 2.70
N PHE A 227 11.02 -27.58 3.69
CA PHE A 227 11.64 -26.63 4.61
C PHE A 227 12.60 -25.64 3.94
N GLU A 228 13.34 -26.07 2.92
CA GLU A 228 14.28 -25.21 2.18
C GLU A 228 13.53 -24.10 1.43
N GLN A 229 12.50 -24.47 0.68
CA GLN A 229 11.64 -23.52 -0.04
C GLN A 229 10.90 -22.59 0.91
N ALA A 230 10.47 -23.10 2.08
CA ALA A 230 9.88 -22.27 3.12
C ALA A 230 10.86 -21.22 3.66
N ALA A 231 12.13 -21.59 3.85
CA ALA A 231 13.17 -20.68 4.32
C ALA A 231 13.50 -19.59 3.29
N GLU A 232 13.55 -19.94 2.01
CA GLU A 232 13.74 -18.98 0.90
C GLU A 232 12.61 -17.95 0.82
N LEU A 233 11.35 -18.38 0.97
CA LEU A 233 10.23 -17.43 1.05
C LEU A 233 10.33 -16.53 2.27
N LEU A 234 10.79 -17.07 3.40
CA LEU A 234 10.94 -16.28 4.63
C LEU A 234 12.07 -15.24 4.54
N ASP A 235 13.11 -15.46 3.74
CA ASP A 235 14.10 -14.40 3.43
C ASP A 235 13.41 -13.18 2.80
N ALA A 236 12.61 -13.39 1.74
CA ALA A 236 11.88 -12.32 1.09
C ALA A 236 10.90 -11.61 2.03
N VAL A 237 10.20 -12.38 2.88
CA VAL A 237 9.28 -11.83 3.91
C VAL A 237 10.02 -10.95 4.92
N ILE A 238 11.21 -11.37 5.36
CA ILE A 238 12.05 -10.64 6.31
C ILE A 238 12.51 -9.31 5.70
N ASP A 239 12.95 -9.33 4.45
CA ASP A 239 13.40 -8.14 3.73
C ASP A 239 12.24 -7.13 3.59
N ILE A 240 11.06 -7.59 3.14
CA ILE A 240 9.89 -6.72 3.02
C ILE A 240 9.51 -6.11 4.38
N TYR A 241 9.43 -6.92 5.45
CA TYR A 241 9.10 -6.41 6.77
C TYR A 241 10.15 -5.44 7.34
N ASP A 242 11.41 -5.54 6.91
CA ASP A 242 12.43 -4.55 7.25
C ASP A 242 12.17 -3.22 6.53
N ASP A 243 11.92 -3.27 5.22
CA ASP A 243 11.66 -2.09 4.39
C ASP A 243 10.42 -1.30 4.86
N VAL A 244 9.34 -2.00 5.23
CA VAL A 244 8.11 -1.37 5.75
C VAL A 244 8.15 -1.08 7.26
N HIS A 245 9.29 -1.30 7.93
CA HIS A 245 9.50 -1.01 9.36
C HIS A 245 8.51 -1.73 10.30
N GLU A 246 8.30 -3.03 10.08
CA GLU A 246 7.43 -3.91 10.88
C GLU A 246 8.25 -4.88 11.76
N PRO A 247 8.92 -4.40 12.84
CA PRO A 247 9.93 -5.16 13.58
C PRO A 247 9.38 -6.42 14.26
N HIS A 248 8.13 -6.37 14.73
CA HIS A 248 7.49 -7.53 15.36
C HIS A 248 7.22 -8.65 14.37
N ARG A 249 6.83 -8.30 13.13
CA ARG A 249 6.56 -9.29 12.08
C ARG A 249 7.86 -9.87 11.53
N LYS A 250 8.87 -9.01 11.30
CA LYS A 250 10.24 -9.43 10.96
C LYS A 250 10.77 -10.47 11.96
N GLY A 251 10.67 -10.19 13.27
CA GLY A 251 11.12 -11.11 14.31
C GLY A 251 10.39 -12.46 14.28
N ARG A 252 9.07 -12.48 14.02
CA ARG A 252 8.30 -13.73 13.88
C ARG A 252 8.72 -14.52 12.64
N ALA A 253 8.96 -13.86 11.51
CA ALA A 253 9.43 -14.50 10.30
C ALA A 253 10.82 -15.14 10.51
N MET A 254 11.74 -14.44 11.18
CA MET A 254 13.07 -14.97 11.54
C MET A 254 13.01 -16.23 12.42
N ILE A 255 12.10 -16.26 13.42
CA ILE A 255 11.90 -17.46 14.25
C ILE A 255 11.41 -18.63 13.40
N SER A 256 10.44 -18.37 12.51
CA SER A 256 9.90 -19.39 11.61
C SER A 256 10.97 -19.89 10.64
N GLN A 257 11.83 -19.00 10.14
CA GLN A 257 12.94 -19.34 9.25
C GLN A 257 13.98 -20.21 9.95
N GLY A 258 14.40 -19.83 11.16
CA GLY A 258 15.33 -20.62 11.97
C GLY A 258 14.81 -22.04 12.23
N ARG A 259 13.50 -22.19 12.43
CA ARG A 259 12.87 -23.52 12.54
C ARG A 259 12.95 -24.31 11.23
N CYS A 260 12.69 -23.69 10.08
CA CYS A 260 12.78 -24.36 8.78
C CYS A 260 14.22 -24.81 8.47
N LEU A 261 15.20 -23.91 8.64
CA LEU A 261 16.62 -24.23 8.45
C LEU A 261 17.10 -25.33 9.41
N GLY A 262 16.59 -25.33 10.65
CA GLY A 262 16.86 -26.37 11.63
C GLY A 262 16.40 -27.75 11.14
N TYR A 263 15.21 -27.87 10.56
CA TYR A 263 14.70 -29.14 10.02
C TYR A 263 15.39 -29.55 8.71
N ALA A 264 15.71 -28.60 7.84
CA ALA A 264 16.45 -28.89 6.59
C ALA A 264 17.86 -29.45 6.85
N GLY A 265 18.49 -29.09 7.97
CA GLY A 265 19.80 -29.59 8.37
C GLY A 265 19.83 -31.00 8.97
N TRP A 266 18.69 -31.68 9.14
CA TRP A 266 18.64 -33.04 9.68
C TRP A 266 18.74 -34.06 8.54
N PRO A 267 19.76 -34.93 8.52
CA PRO A 267 19.76 -36.07 7.61
C PRO A 267 18.64 -37.05 8.02
N GLU A 268 17.88 -37.52 7.03
CA GLU A 268 16.85 -38.57 7.18
C GLU A 268 17.37 -39.85 7.86
#